data_AF-A0A4Y9F3U1-F1
#
_entry.id   AF-A0A4Y9F3U1-F1
#
_cell.length_a   1.000
_cell.length_b   1.000
_cell.length_c   1.000
_cell.angle_alpha   90.00
_cell.angle_beta   90.00
_cell.angle_gamma   90.00
#
_symmetry.space_group_name_H-M   'P 1'
#
loop_
_entity.id
_entity.type
_entity.pdbx_description
1 polymer ?
#
loop_
_entity_poly.entity_id
_entity_poly.type
_entity_poly.pdbx_seq_one_letter_code
_entity_poly.pdbx_strand_id
1 'polypeptide(L)'
;MTTTLQDLIDDSIFISTEYQARLAEISGGAEWTVDFSAPSFTLQSDASVSLTPYLLGTESENRGSWIWSWQELGHFPDRVVSAAIQAREGGAKHSISELTTDELPLDSGLARKLTLASKALTGVYAHYPVTAGAGVRAWILLDGSQLELEAPTVNRMGQVMAQALQTGTAVNHLRAVDSYAKLRGAHIAWDTEATAVITASDGALRLWFDNGKISGIEAAEPQAGADELARLAQAARDLREQLAAERQGIEAVAAQEAATQIAAREEAARLAAEEAAREDEARAEAARAAEAEALAAEQAAIEAREADIAAAEERAAAEAAEAERREKERAEEAAREEEVEGTITTDRVYPNAEQPYDREPAEDARPGRVTTSAIADEDIVRDEPTQVEEPAAASNAAEQVIEEAETEQAPASYEQVEEPARPASEIRLAGQAPDLEAERAEAAIKPKPKEEKKGFFSRFFGL
;
A
#
# COMPACT_ATOMS: atom_id res chain seq x y z
N MET A 1 -1.55 2.04 -40.16
CA MET A 1 -0.98 2.84 -39.05
C MET A 1 -1.24 2.07 -37.76
N THR A 2 -0.39 2.23 -36.75
CA THR A 2 -0.60 1.61 -35.43
C THR A 2 -1.46 2.53 -34.59
N THR A 3 -2.50 2.00 -33.93
CA THR A 3 -3.33 2.76 -32.98
C THR A 3 -2.52 3.05 -31.71
N THR A 4 -2.50 4.29 -31.25
CA THR A 4 -1.85 4.70 -29.98
C THR A 4 -2.86 4.77 -28.84
N LEU A 5 -2.38 4.97 -27.59
CA LEU A 5 -3.28 5.28 -26.47
C LEU A 5 -4.09 6.57 -26.72
N GLN A 6 -3.44 7.62 -27.26
CA GLN A 6 -4.11 8.90 -27.54
C GLN A 6 -5.18 8.77 -28.63
N ASP A 7 -4.98 7.91 -29.62
CA ASP A 7 -6.01 7.61 -30.63
C ASP A 7 -7.31 7.08 -30.01
N LEU A 8 -7.20 6.19 -29.00
CA LEU A 8 -8.36 5.65 -28.27
C LEU A 8 -9.00 6.68 -27.32
N ILE A 9 -8.20 7.62 -26.80
CA ILE A 9 -8.69 8.75 -26.01
C ILE A 9 -9.48 9.71 -26.91
N ASP A 10 -8.95 10.04 -28.09
CA ASP A 10 -9.63 10.88 -29.07
C ASP A 10 -10.90 10.22 -29.60
N ASP A 11 -10.87 8.91 -29.89
CA ASP A 11 -12.06 8.13 -30.31
C ASP A 11 -13.21 8.16 -29.28
N SER A 12 -12.90 8.34 -27.99
CA SER A 12 -13.86 8.22 -26.89
C SER A 12 -14.26 9.53 -26.22
N ILE A 13 -13.53 10.64 -26.42
CA ILE A 13 -13.67 11.83 -25.57
C ILE A 13 -15.06 12.48 -25.62
N PHE A 14 -15.65 12.68 -26.81
CA PHE A 14 -16.98 13.30 -26.94
C PHE A 14 -18.11 12.36 -26.49
N ILE A 15 -18.09 11.09 -26.90
CA ILE A 15 -19.11 10.11 -26.48
C ILE A 15 -19.06 9.88 -24.96
N SER A 16 -17.86 9.85 -24.36
CA SER A 16 -17.66 9.83 -22.91
C SER A 16 -18.27 11.06 -22.24
N THR A 17 -18.05 12.26 -22.77
CA THR A 17 -18.62 13.50 -22.21
C THR A 17 -20.16 13.48 -22.25
N GLU A 18 -20.78 13.00 -23.34
CA GLU A 18 -22.24 12.89 -23.42
C GLU A 18 -22.82 11.87 -22.42
N TYR A 19 -22.18 10.70 -22.29
CA TYR A 19 -22.56 9.69 -21.28
C TYR A 19 -22.29 10.15 -19.84
N GLN A 20 -21.34 11.07 -19.62
CA GLN A 20 -21.11 11.68 -18.30
C GLN A 20 -22.15 12.73 -17.95
N ALA A 21 -22.55 13.58 -18.91
CA ALA A 21 -23.69 14.46 -18.72
C ALA A 21 -24.97 13.65 -18.46
N ARG A 22 -25.19 12.55 -19.20
CA ARG A 22 -26.32 11.62 -18.95
C ARG A 22 -26.26 10.97 -17.56
N LEU A 23 -25.09 10.52 -17.10
CA LEU A 23 -24.94 9.96 -15.75
C LEU A 23 -25.23 11.00 -14.67
N ALA A 24 -24.83 12.27 -14.87
CA ALA A 24 -25.11 13.37 -13.95
C ALA A 24 -26.61 13.75 -13.92
N GLU A 25 -27.29 13.71 -15.07
CA GLU A 25 -28.75 13.90 -15.18
C GLU A 25 -29.54 12.82 -14.41
N ILE A 26 -29.05 11.58 -14.38
CA ILE A 26 -29.68 10.46 -13.67
C ILE A 26 -29.34 10.48 -12.18
N SER A 27 -28.09 10.78 -11.82
CA SER A 27 -27.66 10.77 -10.42
C SER A 27 -28.23 11.95 -9.63
N GLY A 28 -28.28 13.16 -10.21
CA GLY A 28 -28.81 14.34 -9.53
C GLY A 28 -28.08 14.74 -8.24
N GLY A 29 -26.88 14.19 -7.98
CA GLY A 29 -26.17 14.31 -6.71
C GLY A 29 -26.59 13.30 -5.62
N ALA A 30 -27.35 12.26 -5.97
CA ALA A 30 -27.73 11.19 -5.05
C ALA A 30 -26.54 10.38 -4.52
N GLU A 31 -26.70 9.84 -3.32
CA GLU A 31 -25.81 8.82 -2.75
C GLU A 31 -25.76 7.57 -3.63
N TRP A 32 -24.68 6.81 -3.51
CA TRP A 32 -24.44 5.61 -4.31
C TRP A 32 -23.97 4.44 -3.45
N THR A 33 -24.28 3.22 -3.88
CA THR A 33 -23.69 1.99 -3.35
C THR A 33 -23.22 1.11 -4.50
N VAL A 34 -22.19 0.30 -4.25
CA VAL A 34 -21.72 -0.71 -5.20
C VAL A 34 -21.57 -2.06 -4.51
N ASP A 35 -22.15 -3.09 -5.12
CA ASP A 35 -21.93 -4.50 -4.79
C ASP A 35 -21.28 -5.16 -6.01
N PHE A 36 -20.06 -5.65 -5.85
CA PHE A 36 -19.36 -6.40 -6.88
C PHE A 36 -19.66 -7.91 -6.84
N SER A 37 -20.18 -8.43 -5.72
CA SER A 37 -20.56 -9.85 -5.57
C SER A 37 -21.88 -10.17 -6.26
N ALA A 38 -22.82 -9.22 -6.25
CA ALA A 38 -24.02 -9.19 -7.07
C ALA A 38 -23.98 -7.94 -7.97
N PRO A 39 -23.24 -7.97 -9.11
CA PRO A 39 -22.77 -6.78 -9.83
C PRO A 39 -23.80 -5.68 -10.07
N SER A 40 -23.85 -4.72 -9.15
CA SER A 40 -24.82 -3.62 -9.11
C SER A 40 -24.18 -2.36 -8.55
N PHE A 41 -24.29 -1.28 -9.31
CA PHE A 41 -24.05 0.09 -8.86
C PHE A 41 -25.40 0.79 -8.76
N THR A 42 -25.82 1.15 -7.55
CA THR A 42 -27.15 1.69 -7.27
C THR A 42 -27.05 3.16 -6.89
N LEU A 43 -27.70 4.04 -7.67
CA LEU A 43 -27.93 5.44 -7.36
C LEU A 43 -29.20 5.57 -6.50
N GLN A 44 -29.10 6.21 -5.34
CA GLN A 44 -30.16 6.34 -4.34
C GLN A 44 -30.99 7.62 -4.54
N SER A 45 -31.51 7.81 -5.75
CA SER A 45 -32.48 8.88 -6.07
C SER A 45 -33.93 8.43 -5.81
N ASP A 46 -34.89 9.37 -5.87
CA ASP A 46 -36.33 9.11 -5.70
C ASP A 46 -36.86 7.95 -6.57
N ALA A 47 -36.26 7.75 -7.74
CA ALA A 47 -36.48 6.62 -8.64
C ALA A 47 -35.16 5.85 -8.82
N SER A 48 -34.72 5.19 -7.75
CA SER A 48 -33.40 4.56 -7.65
C SER A 48 -33.00 3.73 -8.88
N VAL A 49 -31.78 3.98 -9.39
CA VAL A 49 -31.27 3.40 -10.63
C VAL A 49 -30.14 2.43 -10.35
N SER A 50 -30.35 1.16 -10.70
CA SER A 50 -29.33 0.11 -10.72
C SER A 50 -28.66 0.04 -12.11
N LEU A 51 -27.33 0.02 -12.12
CA LEU A 51 -26.46 -0.10 -13.29
C LEU A 51 -25.51 -1.29 -13.09
N THR A 52 -24.98 -1.87 -14.18
CA THR A 52 -23.90 -2.89 -14.08
C THR A 52 -22.54 -2.19 -13.92
N PRO A 53 -21.77 -2.48 -12.86
CA PRO A 53 -20.40 -1.98 -12.69
C PRO A 53 -19.37 -2.92 -13.33
N TYR A 54 -18.37 -2.32 -13.97
CA TYR A 54 -17.14 -3.00 -14.38
C TYR A 54 -15.94 -2.27 -13.78
N LEU A 55 -15.14 -2.94 -12.94
CA LEU A 55 -13.97 -2.35 -12.30
C LEU A 55 -12.79 -2.39 -13.29
N LEU A 56 -12.26 -1.23 -13.70
CA LEU A 56 -11.05 -1.18 -14.53
C LEU A 56 -9.77 -1.37 -13.71
N GLY A 57 -9.72 -0.74 -12.53
CA GLY A 57 -8.50 -0.68 -11.74
C GLY A 57 -8.57 0.34 -10.62
N THR A 58 -7.44 0.54 -9.96
CA THR A 58 -7.27 1.42 -8.79
C THR A 58 -6.08 2.34 -8.97
N GLU A 59 -6.31 3.62 -8.72
CA GLU A 59 -5.32 4.68 -8.59
C GLU A 59 -4.98 4.84 -7.10
N SER A 60 -3.71 4.69 -6.72
CA SER A 60 -3.28 4.83 -5.31
C SER A 60 -2.23 5.94 -5.17
N GLU A 61 -2.66 7.07 -4.61
CA GLU A 61 -1.79 8.23 -4.35
C GLU A 61 -0.67 7.86 -3.34
N ASN A 62 -0.98 7.00 -2.37
CA ASN A 62 -0.03 6.49 -1.38
C ASN A 62 0.97 5.47 -1.93
N ARG A 63 0.60 4.67 -2.95
CA ARG A 63 1.52 3.73 -3.61
C ARG A 63 2.30 4.39 -4.74
N GLY A 64 1.79 5.49 -5.29
CA GLY A 64 2.33 6.13 -6.49
C GLY A 64 2.07 5.34 -7.78
N SER A 65 1.09 4.42 -7.79
CA SER A 65 0.78 3.58 -8.95
C SER A 65 -0.72 3.41 -9.25
N TRP A 66 -0.99 3.15 -10.53
CA TRP A 66 -2.24 2.58 -11.04
C TRP A 66 -2.08 1.07 -11.16
N ILE A 67 -3.10 0.31 -10.78
CA ILE A 67 -3.16 -1.15 -10.85
C ILE A 67 -4.42 -1.54 -11.61
N TRP A 68 -4.29 -2.41 -12.62
CA TRP A 68 -5.47 -2.96 -13.31
C TRP A 68 -6.16 -4.05 -12.50
N SER A 69 -7.49 -4.13 -12.58
CA SER A 69 -8.29 -5.16 -11.89
C SER A 69 -8.02 -6.59 -12.40
N TRP A 70 -7.40 -6.72 -13.58
CA TRP A 70 -6.96 -8.00 -14.13
C TRP A 70 -5.62 -8.51 -13.57
N GLN A 71 -4.92 -7.74 -12.72
CA GLN A 71 -3.70 -8.20 -12.05
C GLN A 71 -4.01 -9.33 -11.04
N GLU A 72 -5.06 -9.19 -10.21
CA GLU A 72 -5.46 -10.17 -9.19
C GLU A 72 -6.90 -10.68 -9.45
N LEU A 73 -7.05 -11.64 -10.37
CA LEU A 73 -8.34 -12.24 -10.73
C LEU A 73 -8.88 -13.19 -9.64
N GLY A 74 -10.17 -13.55 -9.76
CA GLY A 74 -10.85 -14.45 -8.82
C GLY A 74 -11.23 -13.82 -7.47
N HIS A 75 -10.95 -12.53 -7.24
CA HIS A 75 -11.47 -11.76 -6.11
C HIS A 75 -12.83 -11.10 -6.39
N PHE A 76 -13.16 -10.90 -7.67
CA PHE A 76 -14.45 -10.39 -8.14
C PHE A 76 -15.02 -11.35 -9.18
N PRO A 77 -16.36 -11.38 -9.40
CA PRO A 77 -16.96 -12.13 -10.50
C PRO A 77 -16.40 -11.71 -11.86
N ASP A 78 -16.27 -12.66 -12.76
CA ASP A 78 -15.63 -12.50 -14.09
C ASP A 78 -16.24 -11.33 -14.91
N ARG A 79 -17.55 -11.12 -14.76
CA ARG A 79 -18.30 -10.02 -15.37
C ARG A 79 -17.89 -8.62 -14.88
N VAL A 80 -17.37 -8.48 -13.65
CA VAL A 80 -16.90 -7.19 -13.12
C VAL A 80 -15.56 -6.79 -13.75
N VAL A 81 -14.70 -7.76 -14.06
CA VAL A 81 -13.35 -7.53 -14.59
C VAL A 81 -13.26 -7.62 -16.12
N SER A 82 -14.30 -8.11 -16.80
CA SER A 82 -14.29 -8.36 -18.25
C SER A 82 -13.99 -7.11 -19.09
N ALA A 83 -14.45 -5.92 -18.70
CA ALA A 83 -14.13 -4.68 -19.41
C ALA A 83 -12.63 -4.31 -19.31
N ALA A 84 -11.99 -4.62 -18.18
CA ALA A 84 -10.55 -4.39 -17.99
C ALA A 84 -9.73 -5.38 -18.84
N ILE A 85 -10.16 -6.65 -18.89
CA ILE A 85 -9.53 -7.68 -19.73
C ILE A 85 -9.73 -7.35 -21.22
N GLN A 86 -10.90 -6.88 -21.64
CA GLN A 86 -11.11 -6.45 -23.03
C GLN A 86 -10.21 -5.24 -23.40
N ALA A 87 -9.99 -4.31 -22.45
CA ALA A 87 -9.01 -3.23 -22.64
C ALA A 87 -7.58 -3.77 -22.78
N ARG A 88 -7.20 -4.81 -22.01
CA ARG A 88 -5.92 -5.52 -22.13
C ARG A 88 -5.75 -6.21 -23.49
N GLU A 89 -6.74 -6.98 -23.93
CA GLU A 89 -6.70 -7.69 -25.22
C GLU A 89 -6.69 -6.72 -26.41
N GLY A 90 -7.47 -5.64 -26.33
CA GLY A 90 -7.42 -4.55 -27.32
C GLY A 90 -6.07 -3.82 -27.31
N GLY A 91 -5.49 -3.60 -26.12
CA GLY A 91 -4.15 -3.07 -25.94
C GLY A 91 -3.08 -3.95 -26.59
N ALA A 92 -3.09 -5.26 -26.33
CA ALA A 92 -2.16 -6.23 -26.91
C ALA A 92 -2.27 -6.29 -28.45
N LYS A 93 -3.50 -6.28 -28.98
CA LYS A 93 -3.80 -6.22 -30.41
C LYS A 93 -3.28 -4.95 -31.11
N HIS A 94 -3.09 -3.86 -30.37
CA HIS A 94 -2.57 -2.59 -30.86
C HIS A 94 -1.13 -2.26 -30.39
N SER A 95 -0.50 -3.15 -29.61
CA SER A 95 0.80 -2.93 -28.96
C SER A 95 0.86 -1.69 -28.03
N ILE A 96 -0.25 -1.38 -27.34
CA ILE A 96 -0.35 -0.25 -26.41
C ILE A 96 0.02 -0.75 -25.00
N SER A 97 1.25 -0.48 -24.59
CA SER A 97 1.84 -0.96 -23.32
C SER A 97 1.05 -0.53 -22.08
N GLU A 98 0.46 0.66 -22.11
CA GLU A 98 -0.28 1.26 -20.99
C GLU A 98 -1.59 0.51 -20.68
N LEU A 99 -2.03 -0.37 -21.57
CA LEU A 99 -3.20 -1.25 -21.37
C LEU A 99 -2.79 -2.70 -21.06
N THR A 100 -1.52 -3.06 -21.24
CA THR A 100 -1.00 -4.43 -21.06
C THR A 100 0.02 -4.60 -19.93
N THR A 101 0.52 -3.50 -19.36
CA THR A 101 1.31 -3.51 -18.12
C THR A 101 0.34 -3.52 -16.93
N ASP A 102 0.57 -4.42 -15.97
CA ASP A 102 -0.31 -4.68 -14.83
C ASP A 102 -0.31 -3.54 -13.81
N GLU A 103 0.86 -2.96 -13.57
CA GLU A 103 1.07 -1.80 -12.70
C GLU A 103 1.84 -0.69 -13.42
N LEU A 104 1.35 0.55 -13.29
CA LEU A 104 1.94 1.74 -13.92
C LEU A 104 2.24 2.80 -12.86
N PRO A 105 3.38 3.52 -12.94
CA PRO A 105 3.62 4.69 -12.09
C PRO A 105 2.58 5.77 -12.40
N LEU A 106 2.06 6.47 -11.38
CA LEU A 106 1.08 7.53 -11.58
C LEU A 106 1.70 8.74 -12.27
N ASP A 107 0.98 9.23 -13.28
CA ASP A 107 1.17 10.50 -13.95
C ASP A 107 -0.14 11.32 -13.86
N SER A 108 -0.04 12.63 -14.06
CA SER A 108 -1.18 13.56 -14.00
C SER A 108 -2.31 13.13 -14.95
N GLY A 109 -3.44 12.74 -14.36
CA GLY A 109 -4.62 12.27 -15.06
C GLY A 109 -4.51 10.89 -15.70
N LEU A 110 -3.50 10.08 -15.35
CA LEU A 110 -3.28 8.74 -15.94
C LEU A 110 -4.54 7.87 -15.88
N ALA A 111 -5.17 7.73 -14.72
CA ALA A 111 -6.37 6.90 -14.57
C ALA A 111 -7.52 7.34 -15.49
N ARG A 112 -7.67 8.65 -15.76
CA ARG A 112 -8.64 9.18 -16.73
C ARG A 112 -8.22 8.89 -18.18
N LYS A 113 -6.93 8.97 -18.52
CA LYS A 113 -6.39 8.59 -19.85
C LYS A 113 -6.68 7.11 -20.14
N LEU A 114 -6.32 6.22 -19.22
CA LEU A 114 -6.56 4.77 -19.31
C LEU A 114 -8.05 4.44 -19.37
N THR A 115 -8.87 5.12 -18.56
CA THR A 115 -10.32 4.93 -18.59
C THR A 115 -10.92 5.36 -19.92
N LEU A 116 -10.54 6.52 -20.48
CA LEU A 116 -11.01 6.95 -21.80
C LEU A 116 -10.62 5.94 -22.90
N ALA A 117 -9.36 5.54 -22.96
CA ALA A 117 -8.91 4.51 -23.91
C ALA A 117 -9.69 3.18 -23.77
N SER A 118 -9.99 2.77 -22.53
CA SER A 118 -10.82 1.59 -22.26
C SER A 118 -12.25 1.74 -22.78
N LYS A 119 -12.85 2.94 -22.78
CA LYS A 119 -14.19 3.18 -23.34
C LYS A 119 -14.25 2.95 -24.85
N ALA A 120 -13.22 3.33 -25.59
CA ALA A 120 -13.14 3.07 -27.04
C ALA A 120 -13.07 1.57 -27.37
N LEU A 121 -12.36 0.79 -26.54
CA LEU A 121 -12.23 -0.67 -26.71
C LEU A 121 -13.42 -1.47 -26.20
N THR A 122 -14.15 -0.98 -25.19
CA THR A 122 -15.21 -1.73 -24.50
C THR A 122 -16.63 -1.37 -24.91
N GLY A 123 -16.85 -0.14 -25.42
CA GLY A 123 -18.19 0.38 -25.69
C GLY A 123 -19.00 0.80 -24.45
N VAL A 124 -18.40 0.79 -23.24
CA VAL A 124 -19.08 1.20 -22.00
C VAL A 124 -18.68 2.65 -21.65
N TYR A 125 -19.46 3.62 -22.11
CA TYR A 125 -19.02 5.03 -22.16
C TYR A 125 -19.21 5.84 -20.87
N ALA A 126 -20.00 5.38 -19.90
CA ALA A 126 -20.09 6.02 -18.58
C ALA A 126 -19.00 5.48 -17.64
N HIS A 127 -18.49 6.33 -16.75
CA HIS A 127 -17.60 5.94 -15.65
C HIS A 127 -17.96 6.68 -14.36
N TYR A 128 -17.58 6.12 -13.21
CA TYR A 128 -17.69 6.75 -11.90
C TYR A 128 -16.43 6.41 -11.07
N PRO A 129 -15.63 7.39 -10.64
CA PRO A 129 -14.51 7.17 -9.72
C PRO A 129 -15.02 7.08 -8.28
N VAL A 130 -14.61 6.02 -7.56
CA VAL A 130 -15.00 5.73 -6.17
C VAL A 130 -13.79 5.77 -5.26
N THR A 131 -13.82 6.56 -4.19
CA THR A 131 -12.78 6.53 -3.14
C THR A 131 -12.97 5.30 -2.26
N ALA A 132 -11.99 4.39 -2.23
CA ALA A 132 -12.01 3.15 -1.46
C ALA A 132 -11.29 3.27 -0.08
N GLY A 133 -11.08 4.50 0.38
CA GLY A 133 -10.32 4.81 1.61
C GLY A 133 -8.81 4.87 1.38
N ALA A 134 -8.07 5.34 2.41
CA ALA A 134 -6.61 5.33 2.50
C ALA A 134 -5.84 5.75 1.22
N GLY A 135 -6.31 6.78 0.51
CA GLY A 135 -5.68 7.32 -0.70
C GLY A 135 -5.81 6.43 -1.94
N VAL A 136 -6.78 5.51 -1.98
CA VAL A 136 -7.10 4.66 -3.14
C VAL A 136 -8.43 5.11 -3.78
N ARG A 137 -8.42 5.24 -5.11
CA ARG A 137 -9.57 5.57 -5.96
C ARG A 137 -9.76 4.45 -6.98
N ALA A 138 -10.86 3.72 -6.88
CA ALA A 138 -11.28 2.73 -7.86
C ALA A 138 -11.98 3.43 -9.04
N TRP A 139 -11.68 2.99 -10.27
CA TRP A 139 -12.28 3.54 -11.48
C TRP A 139 -13.19 2.50 -12.12
N ILE A 140 -14.50 2.80 -12.13
CA ILE A 140 -15.57 1.88 -12.53
C ILE A 140 -16.22 2.38 -13.83
N LEU A 141 -16.38 1.52 -14.84
CA LEU A 141 -17.27 1.78 -15.98
C LEU A 141 -18.70 1.33 -15.64
N LEU A 142 -19.70 2.07 -16.12
CA LEU A 142 -21.12 1.82 -15.82
C LEU A 142 -21.93 1.59 -17.10
N ASP A 143 -22.81 0.58 -17.05
CA ASP A 143 -23.65 0.13 -18.16
C ASP A 143 -25.10 -0.09 -17.70
N GLY A 144 -26.08 0.06 -18.58
CA GLY A 144 -27.50 -0.06 -18.26
C GLY A 144 -28.41 0.81 -19.13
N SER A 145 -29.65 0.37 -19.35
CA SER A 145 -30.58 1.01 -20.30
C SER A 145 -30.96 2.45 -19.95
N GLN A 146 -30.86 2.84 -18.68
CA GLN A 146 -31.08 4.23 -18.24
C GLN A 146 -30.04 5.20 -18.80
N LEU A 147 -28.80 4.71 -19.04
CA LEU A 147 -27.70 5.47 -19.65
C LEU A 147 -27.78 5.55 -21.17
N GLU A 148 -28.73 4.85 -21.82
CA GLU A 148 -28.90 4.96 -23.27
C GLU A 148 -29.21 6.41 -23.67
N LEU A 149 -28.50 6.86 -24.71
CA LEU A 149 -28.66 8.20 -25.26
C LEU A 149 -29.80 8.22 -26.28
N GLU A 150 -30.62 9.26 -26.22
CA GLU A 150 -31.63 9.55 -27.24
C GLU A 150 -31.00 9.85 -28.61
N ALA A 151 -31.82 10.11 -29.63
CA ALA A 151 -31.33 10.56 -30.93
C ALA A 151 -30.42 11.80 -30.78
N PRO A 152 -29.31 11.89 -31.53
CA PRO A 152 -28.43 13.06 -31.45
C PRO A 152 -29.20 14.32 -31.84
N THR A 153 -28.91 15.42 -31.15
CA THR A 153 -29.44 16.77 -31.42
C THR A 153 -28.30 17.74 -31.61
N VAL A 154 -28.43 18.72 -32.51
CA VAL A 154 -27.36 19.70 -32.77
C VAL A 154 -26.97 20.47 -31.50
N ASN A 155 -27.93 20.76 -30.63
CA ASN A 155 -27.67 21.45 -29.37
C ASN A 155 -26.80 20.59 -28.43
N ARG A 156 -27.17 19.32 -28.20
CA ARG A 156 -26.39 18.41 -27.34
C ARG A 156 -25.00 18.13 -27.92
N MET A 157 -24.89 17.88 -29.22
CA MET A 157 -23.59 17.65 -29.87
C MET A 157 -22.66 18.86 -29.72
N GLY A 158 -23.15 20.08 -29.97
CA GLY A 158 -22.36 21.31 -29.82
C GLY A 158 -21.91 21.54 -28.38
N GLN A 159 -22.79 21.33 -27.40
CA GLN A 159 -22.45 21.41 -25.97
C GLN A 159 -21.39 20.37 -25.57
N VAL A 160 -21.56 19.11 -25.98
CA VAL A 160 -20.65 18.00 -25.68
C VAL A 160 -19.26 18.26 -26.25
N MET A 161 -19.15 18.73 -27.50
CA MET A 161 -17.88 19.13 -28.10
C MET A 161 -17.24 20.27 -27.29
N ALA A 162 -17.97 21.36 -27.04
CA ALA A 162 -17.44 22.52 -26.32
C ALA A 162 -16.96 22.18 -24.89
N GLN A 163 -17.70 21.35 -24.15
CA GLN A 163 -17.33 20.90 -22.80
C GLN A 163 -16.11 19.98 -22.82
N ALA A 164 -16.05 19.02 -23.73
CA ALA A 164 -14.94 18.08 -23.83
C ALA A 164 -13.61 18.77 -24.16
N LEU A 165 -13.63 19.77 -25.05
CA LEU A 165 -12.44 20.53 -25.44
C LEU A 165 -11.84 21.33 -24.27
N GLN A 166 -12.67 21.82 -23.35
CA GLN A 166 -12.19 22.49 -22.12
C GLN A 166 -11.34 21.57 -21.23
N THR A 167 -11.45 20.24 -21.37
CA THR A 167 -10.63 19.30 -20.61
C THR A 167 -9.20 19.13 -21.15
N GLY A 168 -8.85 19.76 -22.28
CA GLY A 168 -7.51 19.72 -22.89
C GLY A 168 -7.00 18.31 -23.27
N THR A 169 -7.87 17.30 -23.23
CA THR A 169 -7.52 15.87 -23.32
C THR A 169 -7.62 15.32 -24.74
N ALA A 170 -8.42 15.97 -25.60
CA ALA A 170 -8.45 15.69 -27.03
C ALA A 170 -7.22 16.29 -27.71
N VAL A 171 -6.54 15.52 -28.56
CA VAL A 171 -5.37 15.94 -29.33
C VAL A 171 -5.71 16.02 -30.82
N ASN A 172 -6.24 14.96 -31.39
CA ASN A 172 -6.74 14.92 -32.77
C ASN A 172 -8.25 15.16 -32.79
N HIS A 173 -8.66 16.43 -32.94
CA HIS A 173 -10.07 16.78 -32.89
C HIS A 173 -10.83 16.26 -34.13
N LEU A 174 -10.16 16.11 -35.28
CA LEU A 174 -10.74 15.54 -36.50
C LEU A 174 -11.23 14.10 -36.25
N ARG A 175 -10.35 13.28 -35.66
CA ARG A 175 -10.63 11.89 -35.25
C ARG A 175 -11.75 11.81 -34.21
N ALA A 176 -11.71 12.68 -33.20
CA ALA A 176 -12.72 12.72 -32.16
C ALA A 176 -14.13 13.02 -32.71
N VAL A 177 -14.25 13.95 -33.67
CA VAL A 177 -15.52 14.25 -34.33
C VAL A 177 -16.01 13.07 -35.17
N ASP A 178 -15.14 12.44 -35.97
CA ASP A 178 -15.51 11.32 -36.83
C ASP A 178 -16.01 10.10 -36.03
N SER A 179 -15.27 9.72 -34.98
CA SER A 179 -15.69 8.67 -34.05
C SER A 179 -17.01 9.02 -33.34
N TYR A 180 -17.19 10.26 -32.88
CA TYR A 180 -18.42 10.69 -32.23
C TYR A 180 -19.64 10.67 -33.16
N ALA A 181 -19.50 11.13 -34.41
CA ALA A 181 -20.55 11.05 -35.41
C ALA A 181 -20.96 9.59 -35.65
N LYS A 182 -19.98 8.71 -35.88
CA LYS A 182 -20.17 7.26 -36.05
C LYS A 182 -20.86 6.62 -34.84
N LEU A 183 -20.43 6.93 -33.60
CA LEU A 183 -20.97 6.34 -32.38
C LEU A 183 -22.36 6.87 -31.99
N ARG A 184 -22.76 8.05 -32.48
CA ARG A 184 -24.12 8.58 -32.32
C ARG A 184 -25.05 8.27 -33.48
N GLY A 185 -24.53 7.76 -34.60
CA GLY A 185 -25.30 7.57 -35.83
C GLY A 185 -25.63 8.88 -36.56
N ALA A 186 -24.85 9.93 -36.31
CA ALA A 186 -24.93 11.19 -37.04
C ALA A 186 -24.14 11.09 -38.35
N HIS A 187 -24.59 11.77 -39.39
CA HIS A 187 -23.85 11.87 -40.65
C HIS A 187 -22.76 12.94 -40.53
N ILE A 188 -21.56 12.66 -41.05
CA ILE A 188 -20.51 13.67 -41.23
C ILE A 188 -20.06 13.70 -42.69
N ALA A 189 -19.96 14.90 -43.26
CA ALA A 189 -19.30 15.14 -44.52
C ALA A 189 -18.14 16.14 -44.33
N TRP A 190 -17.04 15.85 -45.00
CA TRP A 190 -15.82 16.66 -45.03
C TRP A 190 -15.75 17.37 -46.39
N ASP A 191 -15.62 18.69 -46.37
CA ASP A 191 -15.36 19.51 -47.58
C ASP A 191 -13.84 19.61 -47.80
N THR A 192 -13.11 19.88 -46.72
CA THR A 192 -11.64 19.85 -46.63
C THR A 192 -11.23 19.43 -45.22
N GLU A 193 -9.93 19.18 -44.98
CA GLU A 193 -9.38 18.99 -43.62
C GLU A 193 -9.62 20.20 -42.68
N ALA A 194 -9.99 21.37 -43.22
CA ALA A 194 -10.31 22.56 -42.46
C ALA A 194 -11.82 22.74 -42.15
N THR A 195 -12.72 21.94 -42.73
CA THR A 195 -14.18 22.11 -42.50
C THR A 195 -14.98 20.82 -42.70
N ALA A 196 -15.82 20.52 -41.70
CA ALA A 196 -16.82 19.45 -41.74
C ALA A 196 -18.24 19.98 -41.48
N VAL A 197 -19.24 19.20 -41.88
CA VAL A 197 -20.64 19.38 -41.48
C VAL A 197 -21.17 18.09 -40.87
N ILE A 198 -21.56 18.14 -39.59
CA ILE A 198 -22.20 17.03 -38.88
C ILE A 198 -23.72 17.25 -38.85
N THR A 199 -24.48 16.28 -39.34
CA THR A 199 -25.94 16.34 -39.51
C THR A 199 -26.63 15.34 -38.58
N ALA A 200 -27.65 15.82 -37.86
CA ALA A 200 -28.54 15.05 -37.00
C ALA A 200 -30.01 15.21 -37.47
N SER A 201 -30.95 14.61 -36.75
CA SER A 201 -32.38 14.65 -37.13
C SER A 201 -33.06 16.00 -36.94
N ASP A 202 -32.46 16.93 -36.19
CA ASP A 202 -32.99 18.26 -35.89
C ASP A 202 -32.26 19.41 -36.62
N GLY A 203 -31.16 19.13 -37.32
CA GLY A 203 -30.37 20.13 -38.05
C GLY A 203 -28.95 19.67 -38.36
N ALA A 204 -28.05 20.61 -38.66
CA ALA A 204 -26.63 20.34 -38.75
C ALA A 204 -25.77 21.43 -38.06
N LEU A 205 -24.53 21.08 -37.74
CA LEU A 205 -23.47 21.99 -37.33
C LEU A 205 -22.34 21.99 -38.36
N ARG A 206 -21.79 23.16 -38.66
CA ARG A 206 -20.49 23.30 -39.34
C ARG A 206 -19.40 23.42 -38.28
N LEU A 207 -18.29 22.71 -38.53
CA LEU A 207 -17.12 22.66 -37.68
C LEU A 207 -15.92 23.14 -38.49
N TRP A 208 -15.20 24.14 -37.99
CA TRP A 208 -13.94 24.63 -38.59
C TRP A 208 -12.76 24.10 -37.81
N PHE A 209 -11.67 23.79 -38.51
CA PHE A 209 -10.45 23.23 -37.92
C PHE A 209 -9.21 24.01 -38.33
N ASP A 210 -8.51 24.57 -37.34
CA ASP A 210 -7.19 25.18 -37.49
C ASP A 210 -6.13 24.25 -36.92
N ASN A 211 -5.14 23.87 -37.72
CA ASN A 211 -4.07 22.92 -37.34
C ASN A 211 -4.59 21.60 -36.72
N GLY A 212 -5.69 21.07 -37.26
CA GLY A 212 -6.33 19.83 -36.78
C GLY A 212 -7.17 19.98 -35.51
N LYS A 213 -7.36 21.21 -35.01
CA LYS A 213 -8.16 21.53 -33.82
C LYS A 213 -9.39 22.35 -34.17
N ILE A 214 -10.54 21.98 -33.62
CA ILE A 214 -11.79 22.77 -33.75
C ILE A 214 -11.54 24.21 -33.27
N SER A 215 -11.80 25.17 -34.16
CA SER A 215 -11.71 26.61 -33.88
C SER A 215 -13.07 27.32 -33.94
N GLY A 216 -14.07 26.72 -34.58
CA GLY A 216 -15.44 27.26 -34.65
C GLY A 216 -16.49 26.17 -34.76
N ILE A 217 -17.68 26.45 -34.20
CA ILE A 217 -18.90 25.62 -34.29
C ILE A 217 -20.09 26.56 -34.54
N GLU A 218 -20.80 26.39 -35.66
CA GLU A 218 -22.00 27.18 -36.00
C GLU A 218 -23.09 26.27 -36.59
N ALA A 219 -24.32 26.79 -36.72
CA ALA A 219 -25.42 26.07 -37.39
C ALA A 219 -25.19 25.95 -38.91
N ALA A 220 -25.67 24.86 -39.51
CA ALA A 220 -25.53 24.57 -40.93
C ALA A 220 -26.80 23.95 -41.53
N GLU A 221 -26.90 23.95 -42.86
CA GLU A 221 -27.90 23.19 -43.58
C GLU A 221 -27.58 21.67 -43.55
N PRO A 222 -28.56 20.80 -43.27
CA PRO A 222 -28.39 19.34 -43.31
C PRO A 222 -27.85 18.83 -44.64
N GLN A 223 -26.83 17.96 -44.59
CA GLN A 223 -26.23 17.33 -45.77
C GLN A 223 -26.63 15.86 -45.98
N ALA A 224 -27.49 15.32 -45.10
CA ALA A 224 -28.04 13.97 -45.20
C ALA A 224 -29.55 13.95 -44.98
N GLY A 225 -30.24 13.04 -45.68
CA GLY A 225 -31.66 12.77 -45.51
C GLY A 225 -31.94 11.72 -44.42
N ALA A 226 -33.21 11.61 -44.01
CA ALA A 226 -33.65 10.72 -42.95
C ALA A 226 -33.24 9.24 -43.16
N ASP A 227 -33.27 8.75 -44.41
CA ASP A 227 -32.90 7.36 -44.74
C ASP A 227 -31.40 7.05 -44.57
N GLU A 228 -30.53 8.06 -44.63
CA GLU A 228 -29.10 7.93 -44.34
C GLU A 228 -28.89 7.95 -42.82
N LEU A 229 -29.48 8.93 -42.13
CA LEU A 229 -29.43 9.03 -40.66
C LEU A 229 -30.01 7.78 -39.98
N ALA A 230 -31.07 7.17 -40.53
CA ALA A 230 -31.64 5.92 -40.04
C ALA A 230 -30.67 4.73 -40.20
N ARG A 231 -29.92 4.66 -41.31
CA ARG A 231 -28.89 3.62 -41.54
C ARG A 231 -27.69 3.82 -40.61
N LEU A 232 -27.22 5.05 -40.42
CA LEU A 232 -26.13 5.37 -39.51
C LEU A 232 -26.52 5.11 -38.04
N ALA A 233 -27.75 5.46 -37.65
CA ALA A 233 -28.30 5.13 -36.33
C ALA A 233 -28.46 3.62 -36.09
N GLN A 234 -28.68 2.82 -37.15
CA GLN A 234 -28.62 1.35 -37.03
C GLN A 234 -27.18 0.87 -36.88
N ALA A 235 -26.23 1.32 -37.70
CA ALA A 235 -24.83 0.95 -37.57
C ALA A 235 -24.23 1.31 -36.18
N ALA A 236 -24.72 2.41 -35.57
CA ALA A 236 -24.37 2.82 -34.20
C ALA A 236 -25.07 1.98 -33.10
N ARG A 237 -26.14 1.24 -33.41
CA ARG A 237 -26.67 0.16 -32.55
C ARG A 237 -25.84 -1.11 -32.75
N ASP A 238 -25.69 -1.56 -33.99
CA ASP A 238 -24.98 -2.79 -34.37
C ASP A 238 -23.55 -2.84 -33.76
N LEU A 239 -22.82 -1.72 -33.78
CA LEU A 239 -21.49 -1.60 -33.19
C LEU A 239 -21.49 -1.70 -31.65
N ARG A 240 -22.50 -1.15 -30.96
CA ARG A 240 -22.62 -1.28 -29.50
C ARG A 240 -23.03 -2.68 -29.10
N GLU A 241 -23.92 -3.31 -29.87
CA GLU A 241 -24.33 -4.71 -29.69
C GLU A 241 -23.14 -5.66 -29.93
N GLN A 242 -22.31 -5.40 -30.95
CA GLN A 242 -21.06 -6.14 -31.18
C GLN A 242 -20.11 -6.01 -29.99
N LEU A 243 -19.81 -4.79 -29.53
CA LEU A 243 -18.89 -4.58 -28.40
C LEU A 243 -19.41 -5.19 -27.08
N ALA A 244 -20.73 -5.24 -26.90
CA ALA A 244 -21.37 -5.93 -25.76
C ALA A 244 -21.27 -7.47 -25.88
N ALA A 245 -21.44 -8.03 -27.07
CA ALA A 245 -21.21 -9.46 -27.32
C ALA A 245 -19.74 -9.85 -27.16
N GLU A 246 -18.81 -8.97 -27.56
CA GLU A 246 -17.38 -9.15 -27.29
C GLU A 246 -17.07 -9.13 -25.79
N ARG A 247 -17.67 -8.22 -24.99
CA ARG A 247 -17.57 -8.26 -23.50
C ARG A 247 -18.02 -9.60 -22.94
N GLN A 248 -19.16 -10.13 -23.39
CA GLN A 248 -19.69 -11.43 -22.93
C GLN A 248 -18.75 -12.59 -23.30
N GLY A 249 -18.07 -12.54 -24.45
CA GLY A 249 -17.02 -13.48 -24.81
C GLY A 249 -15.80 -13.41 -23.88
N ILE A 250 -15.43 -12.21 -23.44
CA ILE A 250 -14.30 -11.99 -22.51
C ILE A 250 -14.62 -12.51 -21.10
N GLU A 251 -15.88 -12.62 -20.67
CA GLU A 251 -16.25 -13.24 -19.38
C GLU A 251 -15.77 -14.70 -19.29
N ALA A 252 -15.71 -15.44 -20.40
CA ALA A 252 -15.15 -16.80 -20.43
C ALA A 252 -13.62 -16.83 -20.33
N VAL A 253 -12.93 -15.82 -20.88
CA VAL A 253 -11.46 -15.65 -20.74
C VAL A 253 -11.11 -15.30 -19.29
N ALA A 254 -11.87 -14.37 -18.70
CA ALA A 254 -11.77 -13.98 -17.31
C ALA A 254 -11.91 -15.20 -16.36
N ALA A 255 -12.94 -16.02 -16.55
CA ALA A 255 -13.14 -17.24 -15.77
C ALA A 255 -11.98 -18.25 -15.88
N GLN A 256 -11.43 -18.43 -17.08
CA GLN A 256 -10.29 -19.33 -17.30
C GLN A 256 -9.00 -18.81 -16.62
N GLU A 257 -8.71 -17.52 -16.72
CA GLU A 257 -7.56 -16.91 -16.07
C GLU A 257 -7.72 -16.84 -14.55
N ALA A 258 -8.92 -16.51 -14.05
CA ALA A 258 -9.26 -16.52 -12.64
C ALA A 258 -9.05 -17.91 -12.03
N ALA A 259 -9.58 -18.98 -12.64
CA ALA A 259 -9.37 -20.34 -12.18
C ALA A 259 -7.87 -20.72 -12.18
N THR A 260 -7.11 -20.29 -13.18
CA THR A 260 -5.65 -20.51 -13.27
C THR A 260 -4.91 -19.80 -12.12
N GLN A 261 -5.23 -18.53 -11.85
CA GLN A 261 -4.64 -17.76 -10.76
C GLN A 261 -5.07 -18.27 -9.38
N ILE A 262 -6.30 -18.77 -9.20
CA ILE A 262 -6.75 -19.41 -7.96
C ILE A 262 -5.91 -20.68 -7.70
N ALA A 263 -5.86 -21.61 -8.65
CA ALA A 263 -5.10 -22.85 -8.50
C ALA A 263 -3.61 -22.62 -8.21
N ALA A 264 -2.99 -21.63 -8.87
CA ALA A 264 -1.59 -21.25 -8.61
C ALA A 264 -1.38 -20.69 -7.18
N ARG A 265 -2.33 -19.92 -6.64
CA ARG A 265 -2.28 -19.42 -5.24
C ARG A 265 -2.51 -20.55 -4.23
N GLU A 266 -3.43 -21.48 -4.49
CA GLU A 266 -3.66 -22.66 -3.65
C GLU A 266 -2.43 -23.58 -3.59
N GLU A 267 -1.77 -23.82 -4.74
CA GLU A 267 -0.54 -24.60 -4.81
C GLU A 267 0.63 -23.91 -4.10
N ALA A 268 0.80 -22.59 -4.29
CA ALA A 268 1.82 -21.82 -3.58
C ALA A 268 1.59 -21.82 -2.05
N ALA A 269 0.34 -21.69 -1.60
CA ALA A 269 -0.01 -21.78 -0.18
C ALA A 269 0.25 -23.17 0.40
N ARG A 270 -0.06 -24.24 -0.35
CA ARG A 270 0.24 -25.63 0.04
C ARG A 270 1.74 -25.86 0.21
N LEU A 271 2.55 -25.40 -0.75
CA LEU A 271 4.01 -25.52 -0.70
C LEU A 271 4.63 -24.72 0.46
N ALA A 272 4.14 -23.51 0.71
CA ALA A 272 4.57 -22.70 1.84
C ALA A 272 4.21 -23.33 3.21
N ALA A 273 3.04 -23.98 3.30
CA ALA A 273 2.65 -24.72 4.50
C ALA A 273 3.50 -25.99 4.71
N GLU A 274 3.85 -26.72 3.65
CA GLU A 274 4.76 -27.87 3.69
C GLU A 274 6.19 -27.45 4.06
N GLU A 275 6.64 -26.27 3.63
CA GLU A 275 7.92 -25.67 4.02
C GLU A 275 7.95 -25.28 5.50
N ALA A 276 6.95 -24.52 5.97
CA ALA A 276 6.83 -24.15 7.37
C ALA A 276 6.75 -25.37 8.30
N ALA A 277 6.04 -26.44 7.89
CA ALA A 277 5.99 -27.69 8.65
C ALA A 277 7.36 -28.39 8.76
N ARG A 278 8.16 -28.38 7.68
CA ARG A 278 9.54 -28.89 7.69
C ARG A 278 10.48 -28.03 8.55
N GLU A 279 10.30 -26.71 8.56
CA GLU A 279 11.07 -25.81 9.44
C GLU A 279 10.73 -26.04 10.92
N ASP A 280 9.44 -26.17 11.28
CA ASP A 280 9.01 -26.46 12.65
C ASP A 280 9.45 -27.87 13.11
N GLU A 281 9.43 -28.88 12.23
CA GLU A 281 9.95 -30.22 12.53
C GLU A 281 11.47 -30.20 12.76
N ALA A 282 12.25 -29.60 11.85
CA ALA A 282 13.71 -29.47 12.01
C ALA A 282 14.07 -28.66 13.28
N ARG A 283 13.28 -27.65 13.64
CA ARG A 283 13.44 -26.89 14.88
C ARG A 283 13.12 -27.73 16.11
N ALA A 284 12.11 -28.60 16.05
CA ALA A 284 11.78 -29.53 17.13
C ALA A 284 12.86 -30.62 17.29
N GLU A 285 13.45 -31.12 16.20
CA GLU A 285 14.61 -32.03 16.25
C GLU A 285 15.85 -31.36 16.84
N ALA A 286 16.17 -30.13 16.42
CA ALA A 286 17.27 -29.36 16.99
C ALA A 286 17.08 -29.08 18.49
N ALA A 287 15.85 -28.81 18.94
CA ALA A 287 15.53 -28.66 20.35
C ALA A 287 15.74 -29.97 21.16
N ARG A 288 15.28 -31.11 20.63
CA ARG A 288 15.52 -32.43 21.25
C ARG A 288 17.02 -32.78 21.30
N ALA A 289 17.78 -32.42 20.27
CA ALA A 289 19.22 -32.64 20.23
C ALA A 289 19.95 -31.81 21.28
N ALA A 290 19.59 -30.53 21.44
CA ALA A 290 20.14 -29.66 22.47
C ALA A 290 19.74 -30.09 23.90
N GLU A 291 18.53 -30.60 24.10
CA GLU A 291 18.08 -31.20 25.37
C GLU A 291 18.90 -32.47 25.69
N ALA A 292 19.14 -33.34 24.71
CA ALA A 292 19.96 -34.53 24.88
C ALA A 292 21.45 -34.20 25.14
N GLU A 293 22.00 -33.16 24.49
CA GLU A 293 23.36 -32.67 24.74
C GLU A 293 23.49 -32.06 26.15
N ALA A 294 22.49 -31.29 26.60
CA ALA A 294 22.45 -30.75 27.95
C ALA A 294 22.39 -31.85 29.03
N LEU A 295 21.55 -32.87 28.84
CA LEU A 295 21.47 -34.02 29.74
C LEU A 295 22.78 -34.84 29.75
N ALA A 296 23.44 -35.00 28.60
CA ALA A 296 24.75 -35.66 28.52
C ALA A 296 25.85 -34.85 29.22
N ALA A 297 25.81 -33.52 29.13
CA ALA A 297 26.74 -32.63 29.84
C ALA A 297 26.49 -32.63 31.36
N GLU A 298 25.23 -32.68 31.82
CA GLU A 298 24.89 -32.83 33.23
C GLU A 298 25.40 -34.17 33.78
N GLN A 299 25.15 -35.28 33.08
CA GLN A 299 25.65 -36.60 33.46
C GLN A 299 27.19 -36.65 33.52
N ALA A 300 27.88 -36.07 32.54
CA ALA A 300 29.35 -35.98 32.54
C ALA A 300 29.89 -35.12 33.69
N ALA A 301 29.17 -34.07 34.10
CA ALA A 301 29.54 -33.25 35.26
C ALA A 301 29.32 -33.97 36.59
N ILE A 302 28.31 -34.85 36.68
CA ILE A 302 28.11 -35.75 37.83
C ILE A 302 29.25 -36.77 37.91
N GLU A 303 29.57 -37.46 36.81
CA GLU A 303 30.65 -38.46 36.75
C GLU A 303 32.03 -37.85 37.06
N ALA A 304 32.32 -36.65 36.54
CA ALA A 304 33.54 -35.92 36.87
C ALA A 304 33.63 -35.58 38.37
N ARG A 305 32.51 -35.16 38.99
CA ARG A 305 32.44 -34.87 40.42
C ARG A 305 32.60 -36.12 41.29
N GLU A 306 32.04 -37.25 40.87
CA GLU A 306 32.25 -38.54 41.55
C GLU A 306 33.72 -38.99 41.46
N ALA A 307 34.37 -38.78 40.31
CA ALA A 307 35.79 -39.05 40.13
C ALA A 307 36.68 -38.14 40.99
N ASP A 308 36.37 -36.83 41.09
CA ASP A 308 37.07 -35.90 41.97
C ASP A 308 36.91 -36.26 43.46
N ILE A 309 35.72 -36.73 43.88
CA ILE A 309 35.48 -37.23 45.23
C ILE A 309 36.32 -38.49 45.50
N ALA A 310 36.31 -39.47 44.60
CA ALA A 310 37.10 -40.68 44.75
C ALA A 310 38.62 -40.39 44.78
N ALA A 311 39.10 -39.45 43.96
CA ALA A 311 40.49 -39.02 43.98
C ALA A 311 40.85 -38.23 45.26
N ALA A 312 39.91 -37.50 45.86
CA ALA A 312 40.09 -36.85 47.15
C ALA A 312 40.13 -37.87 48.30
N GLU A 313 39.30 -38.92 48.26
CA GLU A 313 39.34 -40.02 49.22
C GLU A 313 40.66 -40.82 49.12
N GLU A 314 41.16 -41.10 47.91
CA GLU A 314 42.46 -41.75 47.70
C GLU A 314 43.62 -40.88 48.23
N ARG A 315 43.60 -39.56 47.98
CA ARG A 315 44.59 -38.63 48.56
C ARG A 315 44.51 -38.58 50.08
N ALA A 316 43.32 -38.50 50.66
CA ALA A 316 43.16 -38.51 52.12
C ALA A 316 43.65 -39.83 52.75
N ALA A 317 43.44 -40.97 52.08
CA ALA A 317 44.00 -42.25 52.51
C ALA A 317 45.53 -42.30 52.40
N ALA A 318 46.11 -41.72 51.35
CA ALA A 318 47.56 -41.59 51.18
C ALA A 318 48.20 -40.66 52.21
N GLU A 319 47.59 -39.50 52.47
CA GLU A 319 48.02 -38.54 53.50
C GLU A 319 47.90 -39.14 54.92
N ALA A 320 46.84 -39.90 55.21
CA ALA A 320 46.71 -40.63 56.48
C ALA A 320 47.81 -41.69 56.63
N ALA A 321 48.13 -42.45 55.57
CA ALA A 321 49.21 -43.43 55.58
C ALA A 321 50.60 -42.78 55.68
N GLU A 322 50.80 -41.56 55.15
CA GLU A 322 52.03 -40.80 55.34
C GLU A 322 52.11 -40.20 56.75
N ALA A 323 51.01 -39.72 57.32
CA ALA A 323 50.94 -39.27 58.70
C ALA A 323 51.29 -40.39 59.68
N GLU A 324 50.79 -41.61 59.45
CA GLU A 324 51.14 -42.80 60.26
C GLU A 324 52.62 -43.21 60.12
N ARG A 325 53.29 -42.85 59.01
CA ARG A 325 54.76 -42.99 58.86
C ARG A 325 55.50 -41.90 59.62
N ARG A 326 55.13 -40.63 59.40
CA ARG A 326 55.75 -39.47 60.06
C ARG A 326 55.56 -39.49 61.58
N GLU A 327 54.51 -40.13 62.10
CA GLU A 327 54.34 -40.36 63.54
C GLU A 327 55.37 -41.38 64.07
N LYS A 328 55.66 -42.44 63.32
CA LYS A 328 56.69 -43.44 63.66
C LYS A 328 58.10 -42.85 63.54
N GLU A 329 58.38 -42.11 62.47
CA GLU A 329 59.66 -41.41 62.28
C GLU A 329 59.88 -40.36 63.38
N ARG A 330 58.86 -39.59 63.76
CA ARG A 330 58.95 -38.64 64.88
C ARG A 330 59.11 -39.34 66.24
N ALA A 331 58.59 -40.55 66.40
CA ALA A 331 58.83 -41.37 67.60
C ALA A 331 60.27 -41.92 67.66
N GLU A 332 60.93 -42.14 66.51
CA GLU A 332 62.37 -42.46 66.45
C GLU A 332 63.24 -41.21 66.64
N GLU A 333 62.85 -40.06 66.12
CA GLU A 333 63.56 -38.78 66.25
C GLU A 333 63.48 -38.21 67.68
N ALA A 334 62.31 -38.28 68.32
CA ALA A 334 62.12 -37.90 69.72
C ALA A 334 62.87 -38.80 70.73
N ALA A 335 63.45 -39.91 70.28
CA ALA A 335 64.35 -40.74 71.07
C ALA A 335 65.83 -40.32 70.95
N ARG A 336 66.14 -39.20 70.25
CA ARG A 336 67.49 -38.92 69.75
C ARG A 336 68.01 -37.47 69.89
N GLU A 337 67.43 -36.62 70.73
CA GLU A 337 68.03 -35.31 71.03
C GLU A 337 67.80 -34.83 72.48
N GLU A 338 68.89 -34.62 73.22
CA GLU A 338 68.97 -33.97 74.54
C GLU A 338 70.37 -33.30 74.66
N GLU A 339 70.44 -32.06 75.20
CA GLU A 339 71.60 -31.14 75.23
C GLU A 339 72.13 -30.66 73.83
N VAL A 340 72.69 -29.46 73.61
CA VAL A 340 73.40 -28.47 74.47
C VAL A 340 73.01 -26.99 74.12
N GLU A 341 73.41 -26.04 74.97
CA GLU A 341 73.09 -24.60 75.05
C GLU A 341 74.10 -23.60 74.39
N GLY A 342 73.60 -22.49 73.80
CA GLY A 342 74.30 -21.18 73.63
C GLY A 342 75.36 -21.01 72.50
N THR A 343 75.84 -19.80 72.11
CA THR A 343 75.43 -18.38 72.37
C THR A 343 76.16 -17.37 71.44
N ILE A 344 75.44 -16.40 70.81
CA ILE A 344 75.87 -15.06 70.21
C ILE A 344 77.12 -15.00 69.24
N THR A 345 77.42 -13.99 68.40
CA THR A 345 77.10 -12.55 68.15
C THR A 345 77.56 -12.19 66.69
N THR A 346 77.32 -11.09 65.93
CA THR A 346 76.58 -9.78 65.97
C THR A 346 76.41 -9.25 64.50
N ASP A 347 75.55 -8.23 64.25
CA ASP A 347 75.68 -7.07 63.30
C ASP A 347 76.11 -7.24 61.80
N ARG A 348 75.61 -6.48 60.78
CA ARG A 348 74.55 -5.43 60.68
C ARG A 348 74.32 -4.99 59.19
N VAL A 349 73.37 -4.06 58.98
CA VAL A 349 73.11 -3.21 57.76
C VAL A 349 72.39 -3.92 56.60
N TYR A 350 71.04 -3.84 56.45
CA TYR A 350 70.15 -2.72 56.05
C TYR A 350 70.05 -2.49 54.52
N PRO A 351 68.93 -1.95 53.95
CA PRO A 351 67.60 -1.66 54.53
C PRO A 351 66.36 -2.07 53.68
N ASN A 352 65.19 -1.98 54.32
CA ASN A 352 63.84 -1.61 53.83
C ASN A 352 63.35 -1.97 52.42
N ALA A 353 62.23 -2.70 52.37
CA ALA A 353 61.04 -2.37 51.57
C ALA A 353 59.77 -2.90 52.26
N GLU A 354 58.65 -2.20 52.15
CA GLU A 354 57.36 -2.59 52.76
C GLU A 354 56.44 -3.28 51.74
N GLN A 355 55.47 -4.08 52.21
CA GLN A 355 54.33 -4.54 51.40
C GLN A 355 53.43 -3.33 51.02
N PRO A 356 52.52 -3.43 50.01
CA PRO A 356 51.12 -3.70 50.36
C PRO A 356 50.22 -4.26 49.21
N TYR A 357 50.50 -5.43 48.62
CA TYR A 357 49.61 -6.03 47.59
C TYR A 357 49.35 -7.52 47.78
N ASP A 358 48.66 -7.87 48.87
CA ASP A 358 47.71 -8.99 48.90
C ASP A 358 46.71 -8.75 50.05
N ARG A 359 45.45 -8.52 49.70
CA ARG A 359 44.30 -8.50 50.63
C ARG A 359 43.12 -9.14 49.92
N GLU A 360 42.46 -10.05 50.62
CA GLU A 360 41.20 -10.64 50.18
C GLU A 360 40.10 -9.54 50.12
N PRO A 361 39.19 -9.59 49.13
CA PRO A 361 38.11 -8.63 49.02
C PRO A 361 37.05 -8.82 50.12
N ALA A 362 36.45 -7.73 50.60
CA ALA A 362 35.38 -7.78 51.58
C ALA A 362 34.05 -8.28 50.97
N GLU A 363 33.25 -9.01 51.75
CA GLU A 363 32.03 -9.69 51.31
C GLU A 363 30.89 -8.76 50.85
N ASP A 364 30.96 -7.46 51.14
CA ASP A 364 29.92 -6.46 50.88
C ASP A 364 30.12 -5.63 49.59
N ALA A 365 31.05 -6.05 48.71
CA ALA A 365 31.28 -5.44 47.40
C ALA A 365 30.07 -5.58 46.43
N ARG A 366 29.58 -4.46 45.90
CA ARG A 366 28.47 -4.44 44.92
C ARG A 366 28.99 -4.39 43.47
N PRO A 367 28.32 -5.06 42.49
CA PRO A 367 28.82 -5.12 41.10
C PRO A 367 28.87 -3.76 40.40
N GLY A 368 30.03 -3.46 39.80
CA GLY A 368 30.22 -2.30 38.91
C GLY A 368 29.81 -2.58 37.46
N ARG A 369 29.34 -1.55 36.75
CA ARG A 369 28.94 -1.64 35.34
C ARG A 369 30.15 -1.51 34.41
N VAL A 370 30.45 -2.55 33.63
CA VAL A 370 31.50 -2.51 32.59
C VAL A 370 30.94 -1.93 31.29
N THR A 371 31.71 -1.08 30.61
CA THR A 371 31.41 -0.56 29.27
C THR A 371 32.67 -0.60 28.40
N THR A 372 32.62 -1.31 27.27
CA THR A 372 33.73 -1.43 26.32
C THR A 372 33.63 -0.38 25.22
N SER A 373 34.29 0.76 25.40
CA SER A 373 34.53 1.75 24.35
C SER A 373 36.04 1.85 24.12
N ALA A 374 36.51 1.47 22.93
CA ALA A 374 37.91 1.64 22.57
C ALA A 374 38.23 3.13 22.39
N ILE A 375 39.38 3.56 22.91
CA ILE A 375 39.96 4.86 22.64
C ILE A 375 41.07 4.65 21.60
N ALA A 376 41.09 5.49 20.56
CA ALA A 376 42.11 5.45 19.52
C ALA A 376 43.40 6.14 19.98
N ASP A 377 44.51 5.82 19.32
CA ASP A 377 45.85 6.27 19.72
C ASP A 377 46.04 7.80 19.71
N GLU A 378 46.95 8.22 20.58
CA GLU A 378 47.93 9.33 20.50
C GLU A 378 47.74 10.35 19.34
N ASP A 379 47.82 11.67 19.59
CA ASP A 379 49.12 12.24 19.95
C ASP A 379 49.12 13.56 20.75
N ILE A 380 50.26 13.73 21.42
CA ILE A 380 50.74 14.73 22.36
C ILE A 380 50.75 16.19 21.85
N VAL A 381 50.25 17.15 22.64
CA VAL A 381 50.84 18.51 22.80
C VAL A 381 50.73 18.95 24.28
N ARG A 382 51.67 19.80 24.73
CA ARG A 382 51.84 20.29 26.10
C ARG A 382 51.45 21.75 26.32
N ASP A 383 51.38 22.08 27.61
CA ASP A 383 51.63 23.38 28.27
C ASP A 383 50.50 24.40 28.45
N GLU A 384 50.70 25.17 29.52
CA GLU A 384 49.83 26.10 30.25
C GLU A 384 50.09 27.59 29.84
N PRO A 385 49.49 28.62 30.49
CA PRO A 385 48.06 28.85 30.75
C PRO A 385 47.64 30.32 30.46
N THR A 386 46.50 30.73 31.06
CA THR A 386 46.16 32.08 31.56
C THR A 386 45.61 33.19 30.63
N GLN A 387 44.37 33.56 30.97
CA GLN A 387 43.85 34.92 31.23
C GLN A 387 43.21 35.81 30.12
N VAL A 388 41.89 35.99 30.31
CA VAL A 388 41.19 37.28 30.53
C VAL A 388 40.54 38.06 29.35
N GLU A 389 39.32 38.53 29.66
CA GLU A 389 38.50 39.61 29.07
C GLU A 389 37.58 39.38 27.85
N GLU A 390 36.48 40.16 27.89
CA GLU A 390 35.30 40.21 27.00
C GLU A 390 35.51 41.23 25.84
N PRO A 391 34.49 41.71 25.06
CA PRO A 391 33.10 41.26 24.83
C PRO A 391 32.67 41.24 23.32
N ALA A 392 31.37 41.05 23.07
CA ALA A 392 30.50 41.91 22.21
C ALA A 392 29.85 41.33 20.94
N ALA A 393 28.72 41.97 20.55
CA ALA A 393 27.86 41.79 19.35
C ALA A 393 27.20 40.41 19.18
N ALA A 394 25.88 40.17 19.32
CA ALA A 394 24.63 40.94 19.18
C ALA A 394 24.07 41.08 17.74
N SER A 395 22.90 40.46 17.50
CA SER A 395 21.87 40.91 16.52
C SER A 395 20.53 40.17 16.72
N ASN A 396 19.49 40.91 17.11
CA ASN A 396 18.04 40.84 16.81
C ASN A 396 17.41 39.48 16.38
N ALA A 397 16.31 38.95 16.94
CA ALA A 397 15.12 39.50 17.63
C ALA A 397 14.05 40.17 16.74
N ALA A 398 12.90 39.50 16.58
CA ALA A 398 11.53 39.98 16.22
C ALA A 398 10.60 38.74 16.05
N GLU A 399 9.29 38.75 16.33
CA GLU A 399 8.46 39.56 17.24
C GLU A 399 7.13 38.76 17.50
N GLN A 400 6.35 39.10 18.52
CA GLN A 400 5.08 38.44 18.85
C GLN A 400 3.87 39.21 18.26
N VAL A 401 2.75 38.51 18.08
CA VAL A 401 1.40 39.12 17.94
C VAL A 401 0.45 38.40 18.89
N ILE A 402 -0.46 39.17 19.50
CA ILE A 402 -1.50 38.74 20.45
C ILE A 402 -2.83 39.31 19.92
N GLU A 403 -3.93 38.59 20.03
CA GLU A 403 -5.26 39.21 20.04
C GLU A 403 -6.26 38.39 20.88
N GLU A 404 -7.17 39.06 21.57
CA GLU A 404 -8.21 38.52 22.46
C GLU A 404 -9.60 38.98 21.97
N ALA A 405 -10.66 38.18 22.19
CA ALA A 405 -12.04 38.64 22.03
C ALA A 405 -13.06 37.76 22.81
N GLU A 406 -14.18 38.37 23.19
CA GLU A 406 -15.35 37.76 23.86
C GLU A 406 -16.65 38.09 23.05
N THR A 407 -17.92 37.88 23.47
CA THR A 407 -18.54 37.49 24.76
C THR A 407 -19.93 36.86 24.51
N GLU A 408 -20.47 36.12 25.48
CA GLU A 408 -21.92 35.86 25.69
C GLU A 408 -22.68 35.00 24.63
N GLN A 409 -23.87 34.40 24.86
CA GLN A 409 -24.74 34.24 26.04
C GLN A 409 -25.59 32.92 25.93
N ALA A 410 -26.23 32.48 27.02
CA ALA A 410 -27.20 31.36 27.10
C ALA A 410 -28.68 31.91 27.08
N PRO A 411 -29.80 31.17 27.30
CA PRO A 411 -29.98 29.77 27.77
C PRO A 411 -31.14 28.94 27.15
N ALA A 412 -31.29 27.66 27.55
CA ALA A 412 -32.54 27.02 28.02
C ALA A 412 -32.34 25.52 28.34
N SER A 413 -33.09 24.98 29.30
CA SER A 413 -32.97 23.59 29.81
C SER A 413 -34.25 22.77 29.61
N TYR A 414 -34.12 21.48 29.32
CA TYR A 414 -35.12 20.45 29.66
C TYR A 414 -34.44 19.16 30.17
N GLU A 415 -35.24 18.27 30.76
CA GLU A 415 -34.84 17.35 31.83
C GLU A 415 -34.49 15.92 31.35
N GLN A 416 -33.64 15.20 32.09
CA GLN A 416 -33.19 13.84 31.73
C GLN A 416 -34.26 12.76 31.97
N VAL A 417 -34.25 11.75 31.10
CA VAL A 417 -34.57 10.35 31.46
C VAL A 417 -33.47 9.48 30.86
N GLU A 418 -32.91 8.56 31.65
CA GLU A 418 -31.66 7.86 31.32
C GLU A 418 -31.81 6.34 31.51
N GLU A 419 -31.55 5.57 30.45
CA GLU A 419 -31.23 4.13 30.50
C GLU A 419 -30.23 3.78 29.37
N PRO A 420 -29.42 2.73 29.50
CA PRO A 420 -28.07 2.71 28.92
C PRO A 420 -28.00 2.31 27.43
N ALA A 421 -27.49 3.22 26.60
CA ALA A 421 -27.07 2.94 25.23
C ALA A 421 -25.65 2.30 25.19
N ARG A 422 -25.42 1.44 24.20
CA ARG A 422 -24.07 0.94 23.85
C ARG A 422 -23.33 2.05 23.08
N PRO A 423 -21.99 2.16 23.18
CA PRO A 423 -21.25 3.20 22.47
C PRO A 423 -21.41 3.05 20.95
N ALA A 424 -22.07 4.03 20.33
CA ALA A 424 -22.12 4.17 18.89
C ALA A 424 -20.88 4.95 18.42
N SER A 425 -20.29 4.54 17.30
CA SER A 425 -19.29 5.34 16.60
C SER A 425 -19.95 6.58 16.00
N GLU A 426 -19.44 7.77 16.31
CA GLU A 426 -20.01 9.02 15.80
C GLU A 426 -19.89 9.11 14.27
N ILE A 427 -21.03 9.32 13.60
CA ILE A 427 -21.08 9.52 12.15
C ILE A 427 -20.77 11.00 11.87
N ARG A 428 -19.61 11.27 11.27
CA ARG A 428 -19.15 12.63 10.93
C ARG A 428 -20.11 13.29 9.92
N LEU A 429 -20.44 14.57 10.11
CA LEU A 429 -21.05 15.37 9.03
C LEU A 429 -20.04 15.63 7.90
N ALA A 430 -20.52 15.61 6.66
CA ALA A 430 -19.71 15.93 5.50
C ALA A 430 -19.30 17.42 5.50
N GLY A 431 -17.99 17.68 5.38
CA GLY A 431 -17.41 19.03 5.28
C GLY A 431 -16.34 19.37 6.32
N GLN A 432 -16.20 18.57 7.38
CA GLN A 432 -15.17 18.78 8.41
C GLN A 432 -13.86 18.05 8.05
N ALA A 433 -12.71 18.73 8.18
CA ALA A 433 -11.40 18.13 7.95
C ALA A 433 -11.06 17.11 9.07
N PRO A 434 -10.40 15.98 8.75
CA PRO A 434 -10.11 14.93 9.73
C PRO A 434 -8.98 15.34 10.69
N ASP A 435 -9.13 14.99 11.96
CA ASP A 435 -8.04 15.02 12.95
C ASP A 435 -7.11 13.82 12.72
N LEU A 436 -5.95 14.10 12.12
CA LEU A 436 -4.93 13.11 11.76
C LEU A 436 -4.04 12.69 12.95
N GLU A 437 -4.11 13.38 14.09
CA GLU A 437 -3.37 12.99 15.30
C GLU A 437 -4.18 12.03 16.17
N ALA A 438 -5.49 12.27 16.30
CA ALA A 438 -6.41 11.38 17.01
C ALA A 438 -6.44 9.96 16.39
N GLU A 439 -6.58 9.83 15.07
CA GLU A 439 -6.59 8.53 14.38
C GLU A 439 -5.22 7.80 14.52
N ARG A 440 -4.10 8.53 14.59
CA ARG A 440 -2.77 7.95 14.84
C ARG A 440 -2.62 7.43 16.27
N ALA A 441 -3.18 8.12 17.26
CA ALA A 441 -3.14 7.67 18.65
C ALA A 441 -3.95 6.38 18.84
N GLU A 442 -5.14 6.26 18.24
CA GLU A 442 -5.97 5.06 18.36
C GLU A 442 -5.34 3.83 17.66
N ALA A 443 -4.67 4.05 16.53
CA ALA A 443 -3.96 3.00 15.79
C ALA A 443 -2.79 2.38 16.56
N ALA A 444 -2.19 3.10 17.52
CA ALA A 444 -1.06 2.62 18.33
C ALA A 444 -1.45 1.61 19.43
N ILE A 445 -2.75 1.51 19.77
CA ILE A 445 -3.23 0.78 20.96
C ILE A 445 -3.78 -0.62 20.62
N LYS A 446 -4.14 -0.87 19.36
CA LYS A 446 -4.76 -2.14 18.92
C LYS A 446 -3.70 -3.22 18.61
N PRO A 447 -3.78 -4.42 19.19
CA PRO A 447 -2.81 -5.49 18.91
C PRO A 447 -2.97 -6.02 17.48
N LYS A 448 -1.85 -6.17 16.77
CA LYS A 448 -1.85 -6.69 15.39
C LYS A 448 -2.20 -8.19 15.36
N PRO A 449 -3.20 -8.63 14.57
CA PRO A 449 -3.34 -10.05 14.22
C PRO A 449 -2.19 -10.50 13.30
N LYS A 450 -1.94 -11.81 13.19
CA LYS A 450 -0.95 -12.35 12.24
C LYS A 450 -1.39 -12.06 10.80
N GLU A 451 -0.44 -11.64 9.97
CA GLU A 451 -0.69 -11.25 8.58
C GLU A 451 -0.75 -12.48 7.65
N GLU A 452 -1.96 -12.92 7.30
CA GLU A 452 -2.16 -13.55 6.00
C GLU A 452 -2.10 -12.47 4.92
N LYS A 453 -1.34 -12.71 3.85
CA LYS A 453 -1.18 -11.75 2.74
C LYS A 453 -2.39 -11.80 1.80
N LYS A 454 -3.52 -11.25 2.28
CA LYS A 454 -4.67 -10.88 1.42
C LYS A 454 -4.20 -10.07 0.21
N GLY A 455 -4.86 -10.24 -0.94
CA GLY A 455 -4.57 -9.49 -2.17
C GLY A 455 -4.74 -7.99 -1.97
N PHE A 456 -4.16 -7.17 -2.86
CA PHE A 456 -4.31 -5.72 -2.84
C PHE A 456 -5.80 -5.33 -2.80
N PHE A 457 -6.61 -5.87 -3.71
CA PHE A 457 -8.03 -5.51 -3.81
C PHE A 457 -8.87 -5.97 -2.61
N SER A 458 -8.59 -7.16 -2.07
CA SER A 458 -9.29 -7.72 -0.89
C SER A 458 -9.17 -6.82 0.35
N ARG A 459 -8.03 -6.13 0.53
CA ARG A 459 -7.83 -5.18 1.65
C ARG A 459 -8.72 -3.93 1.60
N PHE A 460 -9.13 -3.47 0.41
CA PHE A 460 -9.92 -2.23 0.26
C PHE A 460 -11.43 -2.48 0.15
N PHE A 461 -11.84 -3.66 -0.33
CA PHE A 461 -13.26 -3.99 -0.54
C PHE A 461 -13.87 -4.93 0.50
N GLY A 462 -13.14 -5.27 1.58
CA GLY A 462 -13.69 -6.00 2.72
C GLY A 462 -13.91 -7.52 2.48
N LEU A 463 -13.20 -8.09 1.51
CA LEU A 463 -13.19 -9.52 1.18
C LEU A 463 -12.13 -10.23 2.02
#